data_AF-A0A524ENZ7-F1
#
_entry.id   AF-A0A524ENZ7-F1
#
_cell.length_a   1.000
_cell.length_b   1.000
_cell.length_c   1.000
_cell.angle_alpha   90.00
_cell.angle_beta   90.00
_cell.angle_gamma   90.00
#
_symmetry.space_group_name_H-M   'P 1'
#
loop_
_entity.id
_entity.type
_entity.pdbx_description
1 polymer ?
#
loop_
_entity_poly.entity_id
_entity_poly.type
_entity_poly.pdbx_seq_one_letter_code
_entity_poly.pdbx_strand_id
1 'polypeptide(L)'
;MKMSDNSDANRNRAMQVAALNQKIESLQAQLGGAQRRANEAGNRVAELERLIGDKDSEIQMLQNELSRTKETLESIGKEMRAMKVEKNQTVPQNESRSTSHISQDEFDFYKAKTSALRKDLRKLSQAATGVIQNQENAMKQLEEILEEVGDPKYRVLNYVLKTRSVKKTDLSSMFLLESAEVNEILDELGTEGEIEMEDSNTVIPGEKYRKANIPLEEWRASQPEYIFNSLEEVVMKLHGPEAISDALGKAVDILEQKLARGGAIIFQMRRAANDWEKGGKNAEDLQYQIREWKSRALSLS
;
A
#
# COMPACT_ATOMS: atom_id res chain seq x y z
N MET A 1 65.53 48.14 -4.26
CA MET A 1 64.57 47.55 -5.22
C MET A 1 64.45 46.03 -5.08
N LYS A 2 65.54 45.23 -5.12
CA LYS A 2 65.49 43.75 -5.00
C LYS A 2 64.81 43.16 -3.74
N MET A 3 64.78 43.88 -2.62
CA MET A 3 64.13 43.42 -1.37
C MET A 3 62.59 43.47 -1.43
N SER A 4 62.02 44.39 -2.21
CA SER A 4 60.56 44.52 -2.36
C SER A 4 59.99 43.36 -3.19
N ASP A 5 60.61 43.06 -4.32
CA ASP A 5 60.18 41.98 -5.22
C ASP A 5 60.20 40.60 -4.53
N ASN A 6 61.16 40.37 -3.64
CA ASN A 6 61.28 39.11 -2.90
C ASN A 6 60.19 38.97 -1.82
N SER A 7 59.77 40.10 -1.22
CA SER A 7 58.66 40.15 -0.27
C SER A 7 57.32 39.88 -0.95
N ASP A 8 57.08 40.47 -2.12
CA ASP A 8 55.85 40.26 -2.89
C ASP A 8 55.75 38.83 -3.44
N ALA A 9 56.86 38.26 -3.92
CA ALA A 9 56.93 36.85 -4.32
C ALA A 9 56.64 35.89 -3.16
N ASN A 10 57.16 36.17 -1.96
CA ASN A 10 56.88 35.37 -0.77
C ASN A 10 55.41 35.48 -0.33
N ARG A 11 54.81 36.67 -0.41
CA ARG A 11 53.39 36.88 -0.11
C ARG A 11 52.49 36.12 -1.09
N ASN A 12 52.79 36.15 -2.38
CA ASN A 12 52.04 35.40 -3.39
C ASN A 12 52.14 33.88 -3.17
N ARG A 13 53.33 33.36 -2.84
CA ARG A 13 53.50 31.95 -2.49
C ARG A 13 52.72 31.57 -1.23
N ALA A 14 52.74 32.42 -0.19
CA ALA A 14 51.97 32.18 1.03
C ALA A 14 50.45 32.12 0.76
N MET A 15 49.94 33.00 -0.08
CA MET A 15 48.54 32.97 -0.52
C MET A 15 48.21 31.70 -1.32
N GLN A 16 49.10 31.28 -2.22
CA GLN A 16 48.92 30.06 -3.01
C GLN A 16 48.92 28.81 -2.12
N VAL A 17 49.81 28.75 -1.12
CA VAL A 17 49.84 27.66 -0.12
C VAL A 17 48.55 27.63 0.69
N ALA A 18 48.06 28.78 1.15
CA ALA A 18 46.79 28.84 1.88
C ALA A 18 45.60 28.35 1.03
N ALA A 19 45.53 28.76 -0.25
CA ALA A 19 44.50 28.31 -1.17
C ALA A 19 44.57 26.80 -1.46
N LEU A 20 45.77 26.25 -1.62
CA LEU A 20 45.96 24.82 -1.79
C LEU A 20 45.56 24.03 -0.55
N ASN A 21 45.88 24.52 0.65
CA ASN A 21 45.47 23.89 1.91
C ASN A 21 43.94 23.85 2.07
N GLN A 22 43.24 24.97 1.78
CA GLN A 22 41.78 24.99 1.77
C GLN A 22 41.19 24.00 0.78
N LYS A 23 41.80 23.85 -0.41
CA LYS A 23 41.37 22.87 -1.41
C LYS A 23 41.59 21.44 -0.93
N ILE A 24 42.70 21.15 -0.25
CA ILE A 24 43.00 19.84 0.33
C ILE A 24 41.97 19.49 1.40
N GLU A 25 41.66 20.41 2.31
CA GLU A 25 40.64 20.20 3.37
C GLU A 25 39.26 19.91 2.77
N SER A 26 38.86 20.66 1.74
CA SER A 26 37.59 20.43 1.02
C SER A 26 37.55 19.05 0.35
N LEU A 27 38.63 18.66 -0.33
CA LEU A 27 38.72 17.34 -0.97
C LEU A 27 38.72 16.20 0.06
N GLN A 28 39.38 16.36 1.22
CA GLN A 28 39.35 15.39 2.30
C GLN A 28 37.95 15.21 2.88
N ALA A 29 37.21 16.30 3.10
CA ALA A 29 35.83 16.24 3.55
C ALA A 29 34.92 15.54 2.52
N GLN A 30 35.09 15.84 1.23
CA GLN A 30 34.35 15.17 0.16
C GLN A 30 34.67 13.68 0.07
N LEU A 31 35.95 13.31 0.19
CA LEU A 31 36.38 11.91 0.19
C LEU A 31 35.79 11.15 1.38
N GLY A 32 35.82 11.73 2.58
CA GLY A 32 35.21 11.14 3.77
C GLY A 32 33.69 10.94 3.61
N GLY A 33 32.99 11.90 3.01
CA GLY A 33 31.57 11.78 2.69
C GLY A 33 31.29 10.71 1.63
N ALA A 34 32.10 10.64 0.57
CA ALA A 34 31.99 9.61 -0.47
C ALA A 34 32.22 8.20 0.09
N GLN A 35 33.21 8.03 0.97
CA GLN A 35 33.53 6.74 1.59
C GLN A 35 32.41 6.25 2.52
N ARG A 36 31.77 7.15 3.28
CA ARG A 36 30.58 6.80 4.08
C ARG A 36 29.43 6.32 3.21
N ARG A 37 29.11 7.05 2.14
CA ARG A 37 28.06 6.66 1.20
C ARG A 37 28.36 5.34 0.49
N ALA A 38 29.62 5.08 0.16
CA ALA A 38 30.02 3.80 -0.42
C ALA A 38 29.81 2.64 0.55
N ASN A 39 30.13 2.82 1.84
CA ASN A 39 29.88 1.81 2.86
C ASN A 39 28.37 1.58 3.09
N GLU A 40 27.58 2.65 3.16
CA GLU A 40 26.12 2.56 3.28
C GLU A 40 25.50 1.83 2.08
N ALA A 41 25.94 2.15 0.86
CA ALA A 41 25.51 1.45 -0.35
C ALA A 41 25.91 -0.03 -0.32
N GLY A 42 27.14 -0.35 0.10
CA GLY A 42 27.60 -1.73 0.25
C GLY A 42 26.75 -2.53 1.23
N ASN A 43 26.40 -1.95 2.38
CA ASN A 43 25.51 -2.60 3.35
C ASN A 43 24.12 -2.85 2.79
N ARG A 44 23.54 -1.88 2.05
CA ARG A 44 22.24 -2.05 1.39
C ARG A 44 22.27 -3.14 0.32
N VAL A 45 23.35 -3.22 -0.47
CA VAL A 45 23.51 -4.29 -1.47
C VAL A 45 23.54 -5.65 -0.79
N ALA A 46 24.31 -5.83 0.28
CA ALA A 46 24.37 -7.09 1.01
C ALA A 46 23.00 -7.48 1.63
N GLU A 47 22.23 -6.51 2.11
CA GLU A 47 20.89 -6.73 2.62
C GLU A 47 19.92 -7.18 1.50
N LEU A 48 19.97 -6.51 0.34
CA LEU A 48 19.15 -6.88 -0.82
C LEU A 48 19.51 -8.27 -1.36
N GLU A 49 20.79 -8.62 -1.43
CA GLU A 49 21.25 -9.95 -1.83
C GLU A 49 20.71 -11.03 -0.89
N ARG A 50 20.70 -10.78 0.43
CA ARG A 50 20.09 -11.69 1.41
C ARG A 50 18.59 -11.85 1.18
N LEU A 51 17.88 -10.73 0.98
CA LEU A 51 16.43 -10.75 0.76
C LEU A 51 16.05 -11.52 -0.51
N ILE A 52 16.85 -11.36 -1.58
CA ILE A 52 16.68 -12.13 -2.83
C ILE A 52 16.85 -13.63 -2.55
N GLY A 53 17.90 -14.01 -1.80
CA GLY A 53 18.12 -15.41 -1.42
C GLY A 53 16.96 -16.01 -0.61
N ASP A 54 16.43 -15.27 0.36
CA ASP A 54 15.26 -15.69 1.15
C ASP A 54 14.02 -15.88 0.24
N LYS A 55 13.81 -14.96 -0.71
CA LYS A 55 12.69 -15.02 -1.67
C LYS A 55 12.83 -16.15 -2.68
N ASP A 56 14.04 -16.43 -3.17
CA ASP A 56 14.29 -17.56 -4.06
C ASP A 56 14.01 -18.89 -3.35
N SER A 57 14.37 -19.00 -2.07
CA SER A 57 14.03 -20.17 -1.27
C SER A 57 12.51 -20.34 -1.10
N GLU A 58 11.79 -19.25 -0.83
CA GLU A 58 10.33 -19.25 -0.74
C GLU A 58 9.68 -19.68 -2.06
N ILE A 59 10.16 -19.16 -3.19
CA ILE A 59 9.69 -19.55 -4.53
C ILE A 59 9.90 -21.06 -4.75
N GLN A 60 11.05 -21.61 -4.38
CA GLN A 60 11.30 -23.04 -4.51
C GLN A 60 10.34 -23.88 -3.66
N MET A 61 10.04 -23.45 -2.43
CA MET A 61 9.06 -24.14 -1.59
C MET A 61 7.67 -24.14 -2.23
N LEU A 62 7.21 -22.97 -2.69
CA LEU A 62 5.91 -22.83 -3.35
C LEU A 62 5.82 -23.65 -4.65
N GLN A 63 6.90 -23.71 -5.43
CA GLN A 63 6.98 -24.57 -6.62
C GLN A 63 6.85 -26.06 -6.27
N ASN A 64 7.48 -26.50 -5.17
CA ASN A 64 7.36 -27.87 -4.70
C ASN A 64 5.94 -28.20 -4.22
N GLU A 65 5.29 -27.28 -3.49
CA GLU A 65 3.89 -27.42 -3.08
C GLU A 65 2.94 -27.46 -4.27
N LEU A 66 3.18 -26.62 -5.28
CA LEU A 66 2.42 -26.62 -6.52
C LEU A 66 2.56 -27.95 -7.28
N SER A 67 3.77 -28.52 -7.33
CA SER A 67 3.99 -29.84 -7.94
C SER A 67 3.20 -30.93 -7.21
N ARG A 68 3.26 -30.95 -5.87
CA ARG A 68 2.52 -31.92 -5.05
C ARG A 68 1.02 -31.80 -5.22
N THR A 69 0.48 -30.58 -5.20
CA THR A 69 -0.97 -30.34 -5.38
C THR A 69 -1.44 -30.70 -6.78
N LYS A 70 -0.59 -30.53 -7.80
CA LYS A 70 -0.89 -31.00 -9.15
C LYS A 70 -0.94 -32.54 -9.22
N GLU A 71 0.00 -33.23 -8.57
CA GLU A 71 0.01 -34.69 -8.49
C GLU A 71 -1.22 -35.24 -7.76
N THR A 72 -1.64 -34.61 -6.65
CA THR A 72 -2.85 -35.02 -5.92
C THR A 72 -4.10 -34.78 -6.76
N LEU A 73 -4.19 -33.66 -7.47
CA LEU A 73 -5.31 -33.38 -8.37
C LEU A 73 -5.39 -34.38 -9.52
N GLU A 74 -4.26 -34.77 -10.11
CA GLU A 74 -4.20 -35.80 -11.13
C GLU A 74 -4.64 -37.17 -10.59
N SER A 75 -4.25 -37.52 -9.35
CA SER A 75 -4.70 -38.75 -8.68
C SER A 75 -6.21 -38.76 -8.47
N ILE A 76 -6.76 -37.68 -7.89
CA ILE A 76 -8.21 -37.53 -7.68
C ILE A 76 -8.96 -37.58 -9.02
N GLY A 77 -8.41 -36.96 -10.07
CA GLY A 77 -8.97 -37.01 -11.42
C GLY A 77 -9.02 -38.42 -12.00
N LYS A 78 -8.01 -39.26 -11.72
CA LYS A 78 -8.00 -40.69 -12.11
C LYS A 78 -9.01 -41.50 -11.31
N GLU A 79 -9.06 -41.32 -10.00
CA GLU A 79 -10.05 -41.99 -9.12
C GLU A 79 -11.49 -41.64 -9.50
N MET A 80 -11.76 -40.37 -9.79
CA MET A 80 -13.09 -39.93 -10.22
C MET A 80 -13.50 -40.55 -11.55
N ARG A 81 -12.55 -40.73 -12.49
CA ARG A 81 -12.81 -41.46 -13.74
C ARG A 81 -13.06 -42.94 -13.48
N ALA A 82 -12.29 -43.57 -12.60
CA ALA A 82 -12.48 -44.97 -12.21
C ALA A 82 -13.85 -45.19 -11.57
N MET A 83 -14.24 -44.37 -10.59
CA MET A 83 -15.57 -44.41 -9.97
C MET A 83 -16.71 -44.22 -10.98
N LYS A 84 -16.52 -43.34 -11.99
CA LYS A 84 -17.51 -43.14 -13.05
C LYS A 84 -17.68 -44.37 -13.96
N VAL A 85 -16.59 -45.09 -14.21
CA VAL A 85 -16.62 -46.35 -14.99
C VAL A 85 -17.25 -47.48 -14.17
N GLU A 86 -16.92 -47.58 -12.88
CA GLU A 86 -17.46 -48.60 -11.98
C GLU A 86 -18.96 -48.43 -11.77
N LYS A 87 -19.43 -47.20 -11.55
CA LYS A 87 -20.87 -46.86 -11.46
C LYS A 87 -21.66 -47.19 -12.74
N ASN A 88 -20.99 -47.26 -13.89
CA ASN A 88 -21.58 -47.65 -15.17
C ASN A 88 -21.54 -49.15 -15.44
N GLN A 89 -20.79 -49.95 -14.66
CA GLN A 89 -20.64 -51.40 -14.86
C GLN A 89 -21.38 -52.25 -13.82
N THR A 90 -21.78 -51.71 -12.67
CA THR A 90 -22.42 -52.48 -11.57
C THR A 90 -23.95 -52.29 -11.47
N VAL A 91 -24.69 -52.39 -12.56
CA VAL A 91 -26.16 -52.48 -12.50
C VAL A 91 -26.69 -53.71 -13.25
N PRO A 92 -27.10 -54.77 -12.53
CA PRO A 92 -28.35 -55.44 -12.82
C PRO A 92 -29.35 -55.24 -11.66
N GLN A 93 -30.57 -54.90 -12.08
CA GLN A 93 -31.85 -54.80 -11.37
C GLN A 93 -31.91 -55.29 -9.90
N ASN A 94 -32.24 -54.39 -8.97
CA ASN A 94 -33.46 -54.52 -8.15
C ASN A 94 -33.78 -53.26 -7.32
N GLU A 95 -35.05 -52.87 -7.40
CA GLU A 95 -35.90 -52.24 -6.39
C GLU A 95 -35.47 -50.94 -5.67
N SER A 96 -36.16 -49.87 -6.10
CA SER A 96 -36.91 -48.91 -5.27
C SER A 96 -36.19 -47.75 -4.55
N ARG A 97 -36.64 -46.54 -4.95
CA ARG A 97 -36.81 -45.31 -4.16
C ARG A 97 -35.55 -44.69 -3.54
N SER A 98 -35.02 -43.72 -4.27
CA SER A 98 -34.79 -42.31 -3.84
C SER A 98 -33.63 -41.68 -4.62
N THR A 99 -33.55 -41.89 -5.93
CA THR A 99 -32.63 -41.12 -6.78
C THR A 99 -33.28 -39.78 -7.12
N SER A 100 -32.88 -38.76 -6.35
CA SER A 100 -32.86 -37.34 -6.71
C SER A 100 -33.05 -37.10 -8.21
N HIS A 101 -34.29 -36.85 -8.63
CA HIS A 101 -34.55 -36.23 -9.93
C HIS A 101 -34.09 -34.77 -9.82
N ILE A 102 -32.85 -34.51 -10.21
CA ILE A 102 -32.47 -33.15 -10.62
C ILE A 102 -33.32 -32.89 -11.86
N SER A 103 -34.32 -32.02 -11.72
CA SER A 103 -35.20 -31.64 -12.83
C SER A 103 -34.34 -31.09 -13.98
N GLN A 104 -34.75 -31.32 -15.22
CA GLN A 104 -34.06 -30.77 -16.41
C GLN A 104 -33.81 -29.25 -16.24
N ASP A 105 -34.74 -28.55 -15.59
CA ASP A 105 -34.65 -27.13 -15.25
C ASP A 105 -33.50 -26.80 -14.28
N GLU A 106 -33.23 -27.65 -13.28
CA GLU A 106 -32.08 -27.47 -12.39
C GLU A 106 -30.77 -27.71 -13.14
N PHE A 107 -30.73 -28.72 -14.03
CA PHE A 107 -29.55 -28.97 -14.86
C PHE A 107 -29.27 -27.80 -15.81
N ASP A 108 -30.29 -27.26 -16.45
CA ASP A 108 -30.17 -26.08 -17.32
C ASP A 108 -29.78 -24.83 -16.52
N PHE A 109 -30.31 -24.67 -15.31
CA PHE A 109 -29.88 -23.63 -14.37
C PHE A 109 -28.40 -23.74 -14.00
N TYR A 110 -27.93 -24.92 -13.57
CA TYR A 110 -26.52 -25.13 -13.23
C TYR A 110 -25.61 -24.99 -14.46
N LYS A 111 -26.06 -25.41 -15.64
CA LYS A 111 -25.33 -25.24 -16.89
C LYS A 111 -25.18 -23.76 -17.27
N ALA A 112 -26.24 -22.96 -17.09
CA ALA A 112 -26.20 -21.51 -17.27
C ALA A 112 -25.29 -20.83 -16.22
N LYS A 113 -25.37 -21.23 -14.96
CA LYS A 113 -24.48 -20.73 -13.89
C LYS A 113 -23.01 -21.06 -14.18
N THR A 114 -22.73 -22.27 -14.65
CA THR A 114 -21.37 -22.71 -15.00
C THR A 114 -20.82 -21.96 -16.22
N SER A 115 -21.66 -21.64 -17.21
CA SER A 115 -21.23 -20.87 -18.38
C SER A 115 -20.96 -19.40 -18.03
N ALA A 116 -21.77 -18.81 -17.15
CA ALA A 116 -21.52 -17.48 -16.59
C ALA A 116 -20.18 -17.43 -15.84
N LEU A 117 -19.97 -18.35 -14.88
CA LEU A 117 -18.72 -18.46 -14.13
C LEU A 117 -17.49 -18.61 -15.03
N ARG A 118 -17.59 -19.37 -16.13
CA ARG A 118 -16.48 -19.50 -17.09
C ARG A 118 -16.17 -18.21 -17.82
N LYS A 119 -17.20 -17.42 -18.17
CA LYS A 119 -17.03 -16.12 -18.84
C LYS A 119 -16.33 -15.13 -17.89
N ASP A 120 -16.78 -15.13 -16.66
CA ASP A 120 -16.29 -14.31 -15.55
C ASP A 120 -14.82 -14.63 -15.21
N LEU A 121 -14.49 -15.92 -15.07
CA LEU A 121 -13.11 -16.38 -14.89
C LEU A 121 -12.20 -15.96 -16.05
N ARG A 122 -12.73 -15.97 -17.29
CA ARG A 122 -11.96 -15.56 -18.47
C ARG A 122 -11.67 -14.05 -18.46
N LYS A 123 -12.63 -13.22 -18.08
CA LYS A 123 -12.41 -11.77 -17.91
C LYS A 123 -11.32 -11.50 -16.87
N LEU A 124 -11.43 -12.14 -15.70
CA LEU A 124 -10.47 -11.96 -14.60
C LEU A 124 -9.07 -12.44 -14.96
N SER A 125 -8.96 -13.60 -15.63
CA SER A 125 -7.68 -14.11 -16.15
C SER A 125 -7.04 -13.16 -17.17
N GLN A 126 -7.84 -12.56 -18.07
CA GLN A 126 -7.33 -11.58 -19.04
C GLN A 126 -6.80 -10.32 -18.36
N ALA A 127 -7.54 -9.77 -17.38
CA ALA A 127 -7.12 -8.60 -16.64
C ALA A 127 -5.85 -8.86 -15.80
N ALA A 128 -5.80 -10.01 -15.11
CA ALA A 128 -4.62 -10.42 -14.36
C ALA A 128 -3.39 -10.59 -15.26
N THR A 129 -3.58 -11.15 -16.46
CA THR A 129 -2.49 -11.26 -17.46
C THR A 129 -2.00 -9.89 -17.92
N GLY A 130 -2.90 -8.92 -18.09
CA GLY A 130 -2.54 -7.53 -18.42
C GLY A 130 -1.67 -6.88 -17.34
N VAL A 131 -1.99 -7.13 -16.05
CA VAL A 131 -1.19 -6.65 -14.92
C VAL A 131 0.19 -7.29 -14.91
N ILE A 132 0.30 -8.60 -15.10
CA ILE A 132 1.58 -9.32 -15.17
C ILE A 132 2.44 -8.80 -16.33
N GLN A 133 1.82 -8.45 -17.46
CA GLN A 133 2.49 -7.89 -18.62
C GLN A 133 2.77 -6.39 -18.51
N ASN A 134 2.46 -5.77 -17.36
CA ASN A 134 2.67 -4.35 -17.08
C ASN A 134 2.00 -3.42 -18.12
N GLN A 135 0.83 -3.83 -18.62
CA GLN A 135 0.07 -3.04 -19.57
C GLN A 135 -0.50 -1.79 -18.90
N GLU A 136 -0.54 -0.69 -19.63
CA GLU A 136 -1.08 0.58 -19.14
C GLU A 136 -2.56 0.43 -18.79
N ASN A 137 -2.98 0.94 -17.62
CA ASN A 137 -4.33 0.80 -17.05
C ASN A 137 -4.78 -0.64 -16.69
N ALA A 138 -3.94 -1.66 -16.79
CA ALA A 138 -4.34 -3.03 -16.47
C ALA A 138 -4.73 -3.21 -15.00
N MET A 139 -4.08 -2.49 -14.08
CA MET A 139 -4.46 -2.50 -12.66
C MET A 139 -5.88 -1.97 -12.44
N LYS A 140 -6.23 -0.87 -13.12
CA LYS A 140 -7.57 -0.28 -13.04
C LYS A 140 -8.64 -1.20 -13.65
N GLN A 141 -8.32 -1.89 -14.75
CA GLN A 141 -9.21 -2.89 -15.36
C GLN A 141 -9.40 -4.11 -14.47
N LEU A 142 -8.34 -4.57 -13.80
CA LEU A 142 -8.43 -5.67 -12.84
C LEU A 142 -9.27 -5.27 -11.63
N GLU A 143 -9.12 -4.05 -11.13
CA GLU A 143 -9.92 -3.51 -10.03
C GLU A 143 -11.42 -3.47 -10.40
N GLU A 144 -11.76 -2.96 -11.59
CA GLU A 144 -13.15 -2.92 -12.09
C GLU A 144 -13.76 -4.33 -12.24
N ILE A 145 -13.00 -5.29 -12.75
CA ILE A 145 -13.47 -6.68 -12.90
C ILE A 145 -13.60 -7.37 -11.53
N LEU A 146 -12.72 -7.07 -10.57
CA LEU A 146 -12.85 -7.57 -9.20
C LEU A 146 -14.05 -6.94 -8.47
N GLU A 147 -14.39 -5.68 -8.74
CA GLU A 147 -15.63 -5.06 -8.24
C GLU A 147 -16.88 -5.74 -8.84
N GLU A 148 -16.86 -6.12 -10.13
CA GLU A 148 -17.99 -6.77 -10.81
C GLU A 148 -18.16 -8.26 -10.40
N VAL A 149 -17.07 -9.02 -10.37
CA VAL A 149 -17.06 -10.50 -10.39
C VAL A 149 -16.36 -11.12 -9.18
N GLY A 150 -15.68 -10.30 -8.36
CA GLY A 150 -14.92 -10.78 -7.21
C GLY A 150 -15.78 -11.41 -6.12
N ASP A 151 -15.09 -12.07 -5.18
CA ASP A 151 -15.71 -12.62 -3.97
C ASP A 151 -16.54 -11.53 -3.26
N PRO A 152 -17.81 -11.80 -2.88
CA PRO A 152 -18.64 -10.90 -2.09
C PRO A 152 -17.90 -10.25 -0.92
N LYS A 153 -17.04 -11.00 -0.22
CA LYS A 153 -16.20 -10.51 0.87
C LYS A 153 -15.30 -9.36 0.45
N TYR A 154 -14.50 -9.56 -0.60
CA TYR A 154 -13.56 -8.54 -1.07
C TYR A 154 -14.25 -7.37 -1.76
N ARG A 155 -15.43 -7.58 -2.37
CA ARG A 155 -16.23 -6.48 -2.93
C ARG A 155 -16.76 -5.56 -1.83
N VAL A 156 -17.28 -6.14 -0.74
CA VAL A 156 -17.72 -5.38 0.44
C VAL A 156 -16.53 -4.62 1.03
N LEU A 157 -15.38 -5.28 1.22
CA LEU A 157 -14.17 -4.63 1.72
C LEU A 157 -13.74 -3.45 0.84
N ASN A 158 -13.58 -3.66 -0.47
CA ASN A 158 -13.18 -2.59 -1.40
C ASN A 158 -14.16 -1.42 -1.38
N TYR A 159 -15.46 -1.71 -1.30
CA TYR A 159 -16.46 -0.66 -1.21
C TYR A 159 -16.36 0.12 0.10
N VAL A 160 -16.21 -0.56 1.24
CA VAL A 160 -15.98 0.08 2.55
C VAL A 160 -14.68 0.89 2.54
N LEU A 161 -13.61 0.41 1.91
CA LEU A 161 -12.35 1.14 1.76
C LEU A 161 -12.51 2.40 0.89
N LYS A 162 -13.37 2.36 -0.13
CA LYS A 162 -13.62 3.47 -1.06
C LYS A 162 -14.54 4.54 -0.46
N THR A 163 -15.62 4.12 0.18
CA THR A 163 -16.66 5.00 0.76
C THR A 163 -16.37 5.39 2.21
N ARG A 164 -15.46 4.69 2.89
CA ARG A 164 -14.94 4.93 4.26
C ARG A 164 -15.94 4.76 5.40
N SER A 165 -17.24 4.86 5.13
CA SER A 165 -18.31 4.58 6.09
C SER A 165 -19.55 4.13 5.33
N VAL A 166 -20.09 2.97 5.67
CA VAL A 166 -21.23 2.38 4.98
C VAL A 166 -22.19 1.78 5.98
N LYS A 167 -23.49 1.98 5.77
CA LYS A 167 -24.50 1.27 6.56
C LYS A 167 -24.66 -0.16 6.08
N LYS A 168 -24.87 -1.11 6.99
CA LYS A 168 -25.11 -2.52 6.62
C LYS A 168 -26.26 -2.66 5.61
N THR A 169 -27.31 -1.86 5.76
CA THR A 169 -28.48 -1.84 4.85
C THR A 169 -28.10 -1.49 3.40
N ASP A 170 -27.12 -0.61 3.25
CA ASP A 170 -26.67 -0.13 1.94
C ASP A 170 -25.84 -1.20 1.25
N LEU A 171 -25.03 -1.96 2.01
CA LEU A 171 -24.28 -3.12 1.52
C LEU A 171 -25.22 -4.21 0.99
N SER A 172 -26.28 -4.55 1.74
CA SER A 172 -27.27 -5.55 1.29
C SER A 172 -27.93 -5.15 -0.03
N SER A 173 -28.32 -3.88 -0.15
CA SER A 173 -28.98 -3.36 -1.35
C SER A 173 -28.04 -3.26 -2.54
N MET A 174 -26.80 -2.84 -2.31
CA MET A 174 -25.83 -2.62 -3.37
C MET A 174 -25.29 -3.92 -3.97
N PHE A 175 -25.06 -4.94 -3.13
CA PHE A 175 -24.53 -6.23 -3.58
C PHE A 175 -25.59 -7.29 -3.83
N LEU A 176 -26.88 -6.94 -3.63
CA LEU A 176 -28.03 -7.86 -3.72
C LEU A 176 -27.85 -9.10 -2.85
N LEU A 177 -27.25 -8.92 -1.66
CA LEU A 177 -26.99 -9.98 -0.68
C LEU A 177 -28.06 -9.97 0.41
N GLU A 178 -28.36 -11.14 0.94
CA GLU A 178 -29.25 -11.24 2.10
C GLU A 178 -28.58 -10.64 3.35
N SER A 179 -29.38 -10.11 4.28
CA SER A 179 -28.83 -9.49 5.48
C SER A 179 -28.02 -10.46 6.35
N ALA A 180 -28.32 -11.76 6.30
CA ALA A 180 -27.54 -12.79 6.99
C ALA A 180 -26.14 -12.95 6.38
N GLU A 181 -26.06 -13.04 5.04
CA GLU A 181 -24.80 -13.17 4.29
C GLU A 181 -23.91 -11.94 4.45
N VAL A 182 -24.49 -10.73 4.44
CA VAL A 182 -23.74 -9.50 4.73
C VAL A 182 -23.15 -9.53 6.14
N ASN A 183 -23.89 -10.00 7.15
CA ASN A 183 -23.35 -10.08 8.50
C ASN A 183 -22.23 -11.11 8.61
N GLU A 184 -22.34 -12.28 7.97
CA GLU A 184 -21.28 -13.29 7.92
C GLU A 184 -19.99 -12.72 7.31
N ILE A 185 -20.10 -12.02 6.17
CA ILE A 185 -18.97 -11.34 5.52
C ILE A 185 -18.36 -10.28 6.45
N LEU A 186 -19.18 -9.47 7.12
CA LEU A 186 -18.70 -8.42 8.01
C LEU A 186 -18.01 -9.01 9.26
N ASP A 187 -18.52 -10.12 9.80
CA ASP A 187 -17.92 -10.81 10.95
C ASP A 187 -16.56 -11.42 10.57
N GLU A 188 -16.44 -12.02 9.39
CA GLU A 188 -15.16 -12.51 8.88
C GLU A 188 -14.14 -11.38 8.70
N LEU A 189 -14.52 -10.31 7.98
CA LEU A 189 -13.65 -9.15 7.75
C LEU A 189 -13.27 -8.45 9.07
N GLY A 190 -14.19 -8.42 10.04
CA GLY A 190 -13.93 -7.89 11.38
C GLY A 190 -12.92 -8.74 12.14
N THR A 191 -13.03 -10.07 12.04
CA THR A 191 -12.09 -11.03 12.67
C THR A 191 -10.67 -10.89 12.09
N GLU A 192 -10.56 -10.61 10.80
CA GLU A 192 -9.30 -10.34 10.09
C GLU A 192 -8.75 -8.91 10.34
N GLY A 193 -9.49 -8.07 11.08
CA GLY A 193 -9.14 -6.67 11.31
C GLY A 193 -9.15 -5.82 10.04
N GLU A 194 -9.89 -6.23 9.02
CA GLU A 194 -10.05 -5.52 7.75
C GLU A 194 -11.03 -4.35 7.88
N ILE A 195 -12.05 -4.52 8.72
CA ILE A 195 -13.11 -3.54 8.99
C ILE A 195 -13.39 -3.48 10.49
N GLU A 196 -14.05 -2.41 10.92
CA GLU A 196 -14.57 -2.23 12.27
C GLU A 196 -16.02 -1.74 12.21
N MET A 197 -16.76 -2.02 13.29
CA MET A 197 -18.11 -1.51 13.49
C MET A 197 -18.04 -0.24 14.33
N GLU A 198 -18.39 0.91 13.76
CA GLU A 198 -18.47 2.18 14.51
C GLU A 198 -19.69 2.18 15.43
N ASP A 199 -20.82 1.71 14.88
CA ASP A 199 -22.10 1.50 15.56
C ASP A 199 -22.64 0.11 15.20
N SER A 200 -23.80 -0.28 15.75
CA SER A 200 -24.46 -1.53 15.39
C SER A 200 -24.79 -1.67 13.89
N ASN A 201 -24.82 -0.56 13.15
CA ASN A 201 -25.22 -0.52 11.74
C ASN A 201 -24.20 0.13 10.79
N THR A 202 -23.11 0.70 11.29
CA THR A 202 -22.15 1.45 10.47
C THR A 202 -20.81 0.72 10.44
N VAL A 203 -20.36 0.39 9.23
CA VAL A 203 -19.11 -0.31 8.95
C VAL A 203 -18.08 0.69 8.47
N ILE A 204 -16.88 0.65 9.05
CA ILE A 204 -15.75 1.50 8.69
C ILE A 204 -14.50 0.63 8.42
N PRO A 205 -13.51 1.12 7.68
CA PRO A 205 -12.23 0.44 7.51
C PRO A 205 -11.53 0.16 8.85
N GLY A 206 -10.85 -0.97 8.94
CA GLY A 206 -10.05 -1.34 10.11
C GLY A 206 -8.92 -0.34 10.38
N GLU A 207 -8.44 -0.30 11.62
CA GLU A 207 -7.40 0.63 12.09
C GLU A 207 -6.16 0.63 11.19
N LYS A 208 -5.77 -0.52 10.64
CA LYS A 208 -4.63 -0.67 9.73
C LYS A 208 -4.74 0.15 8.44
N TYR A 209 -5.95 0.47 8.01
CA TYR A 209 -6.22 1.32 6.85
C TYR A 209 -6.41 2.80 7.19
N ARG A 210 -6.66 3.11 8.48
CA ARG A 210 -6.85 4.48 8.97
C ARG A 210 -5.56 5.12 9.47
N LYS A 211 -4.63 4.33 10.01
CA LYS A 211 -3.26 4.78 10.31
C LYS A 211 -2.52 5.05 9.00
N ALA A 212 -2.51 6.29 8.51
CA ALA A 212 -1.67 6.60 7.37
C ALA A 212 -0.21 6.29 7.72
N ASN A 213 0.46 5.61 6.80
CA ASN A 213 1.89 5.41 6.86
C ASN A 213 2.57 6.77 6.63
N ILE A 214 2.83 7.51 7.71
CA ILE A 214 3.55 8.79 7.66
C ILE A 214 5.00 8.46 7.29
N PRO A 215 5.52 8.93 6.15
CA PRO A 215 6.84 8.52 5.66
C PRO A 215 7.96 9.28 6.39
N LEU A 216 8.11 9.01 7.69
CA LEU A 216 9.00 9.75 8.60
C LEU A 216 10.46 9.72 8.15
N GLU A 217 10.94 8.58 7.68
CA GLU A 217 12.33 8.43 7.22
C GLU A 217 12.57 9.23 5.94
N GLU A 218 11.60 9.26 5.02
CA GLU A 218 11.69 10.09 3.81
C GLU A 218 11.65 11.58 4.16
N TRP A 219 10.76 11.99 5.07
CA TRP A 219 10.66 13.38 5.54
C TRP A 219 11.96 13.84 6.21
N ARG A 220 12.60 12.99 7.01
CA ARG A 220 13.91 13.28 7.64
C ARG A 220 15.01 13.50 6.61
N ALA A 221 15.04 12.73 5.53
CA ALA A 221 16.02 12.87 4.46
C ALA A 221 15.71 14.04 3.48
N SER A 222 14.46 14.49 3.42
CA SER A 222 13.98 15.43 2.40
C SER A 222 14.15 16.90 2.77
N GLN A 223 13.97 17.77 1.78
CA GLN A 223 13.89 19.23 1.97
C GLN A 223 12.51 19.64 2.52
N PRO A 224 12.41 20.80 3.22
CA PRO A 224 11.15 21.29 3.77
C PRO A 224 10.00 21.34 2.76
N GLU A 225 10.27 21.70 1.51
CA GLU A 225 9.25 21.78 0.46
C GLU A 225 8.54 20.43 0.24
N TYR A 226 9.31 19.35 0.16
CA TYR A 226 8.78 18.01 -0.03
C TYR A 226 7.92 17.57 1.16
N ILE A 227 8.36 17.91 2.39
CA ILE A 227 7.61 17.58 3.61
C ILE A 227 6.23 18.25 3.58
N PHE A 228 6.13 19.52 3.15
CA PHE A 228 4.82 20.18 3.02
C PHE A 228 3.92 19.53 1.97
N ASN A 229 4.45 19.20 0.79
CA ASN A 229 3.67 18.52 -0.26
C ASN A 229 3.18 17.14 0.21
N SER A 230 4.08 16.37 0.82
CA SER A 230 3.75 15.04 1.33
C SER A 230 2.78 15.12 2.51
N LEU A 231 2.92 16.11 3.39
CA LEU A 231 1.96 16.35 4.48
C LEU A 231 0.58 16.69 3.93
N GLU A 232 0.47 17.51 2.88
CA GLU A 232 -0.80 17.80 2.22
C GLU A 232 -1.47 16.52 1.71
N GLU A 233 -0.72 15.67 1.01
CA GLU A 233 -1.23 14.37 0.54
C GLU A 233 -1.60 13.42 1.68
N VAL A 234 -0.82 13.39 2.76
CA VAL A 234 -1.08 12.54 3.93
C VAL A 234 -2.35 13.01 4.65
N VAL A 235 -2.51 14.31 4.85
CA VAL A 235 -3.72 14.90 5.47
C VAL A 235 -4.96 14.66 4.62
N MET A 236 -4.84 14.63 3.29
CA MET A 236 -5.94 14.22 2.40
C MET A 236 -6.38 12.77 2.59
N LYS A 237 -5.45 11.88 2.93
CA LYS A 237 -5.69 10.45 3.09
C LYS A 237 -6.08 10.08 4.51
N LEU A 238 -5.72 10.91 5.48
CA LEU A 238 -6.00 10.70 6.90
C LEU A 238 -7.43 11.10 7.26
N HIS A 239 -8.05 10.27 8.08
CA HIS A 239 -9.37 10.52 8.64
C HIS A 239 -9.31 10.42 10.15
N GLY A 240 -9.96 11.37 10.82
CA GLY A 240 -10.00 11.46 12.27
C GLY A 240 -9.07 12.56 12.81
N PRO A 241 -9.54 13.32 13.82
CA PRO A 241 -8.80 14.42 14.39
C PRO A 241 -7.43 14.02 14.95
N GLU A 242 -7.37 12.84 15.59
CA GLU A 242 -6.16 12.32 16.22
C GLU A 242 -5.07 11.97 15.20
N ALA A 243 -5.44 11.33 14.10
CA ALA A 243 -4.46 10.93 13.09
C ALA A 243 -3.89 12.15 12.33
N ILE A 244 -4.73 13.14 12.04
CA ILE A 244 -4.31 14.42 11.46
C ILE A 244 -3.40 15.18 12.45
N SER A 245 -3.77 15.21 13.73
CA SER A 245 -2.95 15.81 14.79
C SER A 245 -1.57 15.14 14.89
N ASP A 246 -1.51 13.81 14.89
CA ASP A 246 -0.26 13.04 14.93
C ASP A 246 0.62 13.32 13.70
N ALA A 247 0.03 13.34 12.49
CA ALA A 247 0.75 13.67 11.26
C ALA A 247 1.31 15.09 11.27
N LEU A 248 0.52 16.08 11.72
CA LEU A 248 0.97 17.45 11.88
C LEU A 248 2.10 17.55 12.92
N GLY A 249 1.96 16.89 14.07
CA GLY A 249 2.96 16.88 15.13
C GLY A 249 4.30 16.32 14.63
N LYS A 250 4.27 15.19 13.94
CA LYS A 250 5.45 14.56 13.33
C LYS A 250 6.11 15.44 12.26
N ALA A 251 5.31 16.07 11.38
CA ALA A 251 5.84 16.99 10.38
C ALA A 251 6.51 18.20 11.03
N VAL A 252 5.90 18.75 12.08
CA VAL A 252 6.42 19.87 12.85
C VAL A 252 7.76 19.55 13.47
N ASP A 253 7.89 18.42 14.16
CA ASP A 253 9.14 18.07 14.85
C ASP A 253 10.32 17.95 13.86
N ILE A 254 10.06 17.47 12.63
CA ILE A 254 11.07 17.38 11.57
C ILE A 254 11.35 18.77 10.98
N LEU A 255 10.32 19.57 10.71
CA LEU A 255 10.48 20.90 10.13
C LEU A 255 11.16 21.88 11.10
N GLU A 256 10.96 21.74 12.41
CA GLU A 256 11.63 22.54 13.43
C GLU A 256 13.15 22.34 13.40
N GLN A 257 13.61 21.11 13.14
CA GLN A 257 15.04 20.82 12.97
C GLN A 257 15.62 21.41 11.68
N LYS A 258 14.80 21.59 10.64
CA LYS A 258 15.24 21.99 9.28
C LYS A 258 15.09 23.49 9.01
N LEU A 259 14.14 24.17 9.65
CA LEU A 259 13.82 25.58 9.39
C LEU A 259 14.43 26.51 10.44
N ALA A 260 15.67 26.96 10.22
CA ALA A 260 16.40 27.83 11.15
C ALA A 260 15.70 29.17 11.49
N ARG A 261 14.82 29.67 10.60
CA ARG A 261 14.05 30.92 10.79
C ARG A 261 12.53 30.72 10.75
N GLY A 262 12.07 29.47 10.89
CA GLY A 262 10.66 29.09 10.73
C GLY A 262 9.80 29.14 11.99
N GLY A 263 10.29 29.66 13.13
CA GLY A 263 9.65 29.52 14.44
C GLY A 263 8.17 29.95 14.50
N ALA A 264 7.79 31.00 13.77
CA ALA A 264 6.39 31.44 13.70
C ALA A 264 5.48 30.43 12.95
N ILE A 265 6.00 29.79 11.90
CA ILE A 265 5.30 28.75 11.13
C ILE A 265 5.17 27.49 11.99
N ILE A 266 6.26 27.06 12.63
CA ILE A 266 6.28 25.93 13.56
C ILE A 266 5.25 26.10 14.67
N PHE A 267 5.15 27.29 15.26
CA PHE A 267 4.15 27.58 16.29
C PHE A 267 2.71 27.48 15.76
N GLN A 268 2.44 28.02 14.56
CA GLN A 268 1.11 27.91 13.93
C GLN A 268 0.74 26.45 13.65
N MET A 269 1.68 25.66 13.15
CA MET A 269 1.48 24.24 12.89
C MET A 269 1.23 23.45 14.18
N ARG A 270 1.99 23.69 15.26
CA ARG A 270 1.73 23.05 16.58
C ARG A 270 0.35 23.40 17.11
N ARG A 271 -0.06 24.66 16.98
CA ARG A 271 -1.40 25.09 17.38
C ARG A 271 -2.49 24.38 16.57
N ALA A 272 -2.31 24.28 15.26
CA ALA A 272 -3.24 23.56 14.40
C ALA A 272 -3.32 22.07 14.79
N ALA A 273 -2.19 21.41 15.08
CA ALA A 273 -2.18 20.03 15.56
C ALA A 273 -3.01 19.86 16.85
N ASN A 274 -2.84 20.75 17.83
CA ASN A 274 -3.61 20.72 19.09
C ASN A 274 -5.09 21.06 18.88
N ASP A 275 -5.42 21.95 17.95
CA ASP A 275 -6.81 22.27 17.61
C ASP A 275 -7.49 21.07 16.92
N TRP A 276 -6.74 20.30 16.14
CA TRP A 276 -7.22 19.04 15.55
C TRP A 276 -7.44 17.97 16.62
N GLU A 277 -6.54 17.80 17.60
CA GLU A 277 -6.71 16.87 18.72
C GLU A 277 -8.05 17.09 19.48
N LYS A 278 -8.53 18.35 19.53
CA LYS A 278 -9.80 18.72 20.19
C LYS A 278 -11.05 18.59 19.31
N GLY A 279 -10.96 17.89 18.18
CA GLY A 279 -12.08 17.72 17.24
C GLY A 279 -12.07 18.77 16.13
N GLY A 280 -10.97 18.88 15.40
CA GLY A 280 -10.77 19.82 14.29
C GLY A 280 -11.92 19.83 13.26
N LYS A 281 -12.11 20.98 12.61
CA LYS A 281 -13.37 21.32 11.94
C LYS A 281 -13.43 20.94 10.46
N ASN A 282 -12.36 21.14 9.68
CA ASN A 282 -12.38 20.93 8.24
C ASN A 282 -10.98 20.66 7.66
N ALA A 283 -10.82 19.54 6.95
CA ALA A 283 -9.57 19.14 6.31
C ALA A 283 -9.17 20.05 5.13
N GLU A 284 -10.15 20.65 4.43
CA GLU A 284 -9.88 21.58 3.32
C GLU A 284 -9.22 22.87 3.81
N ASP A 285 -9.69 23.41 4.94
CA ASP A 285 -9.09 24.59 5.57
C ASP A 285 -7.64 24.30 5.99
N LEU A 286 -7.39 23.09 6.49
CA LEU A 286 -6.04 22.66 6.84
C LEU A 286 -5.12 22.57 5.62
N GLN A 287 -5.61 22.08 4.46
CA GLN A 287 -4.83 22.07 3.23
C GLN A 287 -4.44 23.49 2.79
N TYR A 288 -5.38 24.43 2.86
CA TYR A 288 -5.09 25.82 2.54
C TYR A 288 -4.00 26.39 3.47
N GLN A 289 -4.10 26.10 4.78
CA GLN A 289 -3.07 26.48 5.75
C GLN A 289 -1.71 25.84 5.45
N ILE A 290 -1.67 24.56 5.07
CA ILE A 290 -0.43 23.85 4.69
C ILE A 290 0.23 24.53 3.49
N ARG A 291 -0.53 24.88 2.44
CA ARG A 291 -0.02 25.61 1.27
C ARG A 291 0.50 27.00 1.64
N GLU A 292 -0.18 27.70 2.54
CA GLU A 292 0.24 28.99 3.04
C GLU A 292 1.55 28.89 3.84
N TRP A 293 1.66 27.91 4.75
CA TRP A 293 2.88 27.63 5.50
C TRP A 293 4.03 27.27 4.58
N LYS A 294 3.80 26.46 3.54
CA LYS A 294 4.78 26.14 2.51
C LYS A 294 5.31 27.42 1.86
N SER A 295 4.43 28.28 1.37
CA SER A 295 4.80 29.54 0.70
C SER A 295 5.64 30.45 1.61
N ARG A 296 5.25 30.58 2.88
CA ARG A 296 6.00 31.36 3.88
C ARG A 296 7.33 30.71 4.26
N ALA A 297 7.41 29.39 4.33
CA ALA A 297 8.66 28.69 4.65
C ALA A 297 9.69 28.88 3.53
N LEU A 298 9.25 28.81 2.27
CA LEU A 298 10.09 29.03 1.09
C LEU A 298 10.59 30.47 0.95
N SER A 299 9.86 31.47 1.45
CA SER A 299 10.33 32.86 1.45
C SER A 299 11.34 33.16 2.56
N LEU A 300 11.47 32.25 3.54
CA LEU A 300 12.38 32.37 4.69
C LEU A 300 13.66 31.53 4.54
N SER A 301 13.68 30.56 3.62
CA SER A 301 14.84 29.74 3.24
C SER A 301 15.76 30.47 2.28
#